data_AF-A0A2P4NPJ6-F1
#
_entry.id   AF-A0A2P4NPJ6-F1
#
_cell.length_a   1.000
_cell.length_b   1.000
_cell.length_c   1.000
_cell.angle_alpha   90.00
_cell.angle_beta   90.00
_cell.angle_gamma   90.00
#
_symmetry.space_group_name_H-M   'P 1'
#
loop_
_entity.id
_entity.type
_entity.pdbx_description
1 polymer ?
#
loop_
_entity_poly.entity_id
_entity_poly.type
_entity_poly.pdbx_seq_one_letter_code
_entity_poly.pdbx_strand_id
1 'polypeptide(L)'
;MEGVDIRADSGEAVAIVGPTGVGKSTIAKHLLRLYDVTGGAVRVDGHDVLDVRLADLRSSIGYVSQDTFLVDGTIAENIRYGRFDANRSILLESSLRAVAITRNTASERSCVSETQDL
;
A
#
# COMPACT_ATOMS: atom_id res chain seq x y z
N MET A 1 -15.93 11.52 -7.46
CA MET A 1 -14.68 12.21 -7.10
C MET A 1 -14.28 12.99 -8.33
N GLU A 2 -13.98 14.28 -8.20
CA GLU A 2 -13.78 15.17 -9.35
C GLU A 2 -12.47 15.95 -9.18
N GLY A 3 -11.74 16.14 -10.29
CA GLY A 3 -10.60 17.06 -10.35
C GLY A 3 -9.40 16.70 -9.47
N VAL A 4 -9.10 15.41 -9.25
CA VAL A 4 -7.93 14.98 -8.47
C VAL A 4 -6.73 14.77 -9.39
N ASP A 5 -5.66 15.52 -9.14
CA ASP A 5 -4.34 15.36 -9.77
C ASP A 5 -3.32 15.10 -8.67
N ILE A 6 -2.66 13.94 -8.72
CA ILE A 6 -1.63 13.52 -7.76
C ILE A 6 -0.53 12.85 -8.57
N ARG A 7 0.71 13.24 -8.30
CA ARG A 7 1.91 12.63 -8.86
C ARG A 7 2.81 12.19 -7.71
N ALA A 8 3.34 10.98 -7.81
CA ALA A 8 4.38 10.45 -6.93
C ALA A 8 5.49 9.92 -7.83
N ASP A 9 6.71 10.42 -7.65
CA ASP A 9 7.85 9.93 -8.42
C ASP A 9 8.49 8.69 -7.74
N SER A 10 9.32 7.96 -8.48
CA SER A 10 9.93 6.72 -7.97
C SER A 10 10.77 7.00 -6.73
N GLY A 11 10.56 6.21 -5.67
CA GLY A 11 11.25 6.35 -4.39
C GLY A 11 10.63 7.39 -3.45
N GLU A 12 9.58 8.09 -3.87
CA GLU A 12 8.87 9.06 -3.04
C GLU A 12 7.86 8.37 -2.10
N ALA A 13 7.77 8.87 -0.87
CA ALA A 13 6.73 8.51 0.07
C ALA A 13 5.67 9.62 0.14
N VAL A 14 4.51 9.39 -0.47
CA VAL A 14 3.38 10.33 -0.49
C VAL A 14 2.30 9.90 0.49
N ALA A 15 1.82 10.83 1.31
CA ALA A 15 0.73 10.60 2.26
C ALA A 15 -0.53 11.37 1.83
N ILE A 16 -1.67 10.69 1.79
CA ILE A 16 -2.99 11.31 1.55
C ILE A 16 -3.71 11.45 2.89
N VAL A 17 -3.84 12.69 3.37
CA VAL A 17 -4.44 13.00 4.68
C VAL A 17 -5.72 13.80 4.51
N GLY A 18 -6.71 13.56 5.37
CA GLY A 18 -7.97 14.31 5.37
C GLY A 18 -9.07 13.63 6.18
N PRO A 19 -10.25 14.26 6.31
CA PRO A 19 -11.38 13.73 7.07
C PRO A 19 -11.88 12.37 6.55
N THR A 20 -12.55 11.60 7.40
CA THR A 20 -13.24 10.37 6.98
C THR A 20 -14.28 10.69 5.90
N GLY A 21 -14.38 9.84 4.87
CA GLY A 21 -15.34 10.01 3.78
C GLY A 21 -14.87 10.86 2.59
N VAL A 22 -13.72 11.54 2.69
CA VAL A 22 -13.20 12.39 1.59
C VAL A 22 -12.69 11.61 0.37
N GLY A 23 -12.65 10.27 0.43
CA GLY A 23 -12.28 9.42 -0.70
C GLY A 23 -10.84 8.90 -0.71
N LYS A 24 -10.08 9.01 0.39
CA LYS A 24 -8.69 8.48 0.49
C LYS A 24 -8.59 7.00 0.09
N SER A 25 -9.44 6.17 0.67
CA SER A 25 -9.49 4.74 0.32
C SER A 25 -10.00 4.52 -1.10
N THR A 26 -10.82 5.43 -1.63
CA THR A 26 -11.29 5.37 -3.02
C THR A 26 -10.14 5.59 -4.01
N ILE A 27 -9.22 6.52 -3.73
CA ILE A 27 -8.01 6.72 -4.53
C ILE A 27 -7.18 5.43 -4.59
N ALA A 28 -6.91 4.81 -3.44
CA ALA A 28 -6.18 3.53 -3.39
C ALA A 28 -6.90 2.42 -4.17
N LYS A 29 -8.23 2.38 -4.13
CA LYS A 29 -9.03 1.39 -4.89
C LYS A 29 -8.96 1.58 -6.40
N HIS A 30 -8.91 2.83 -6.88
CA HIS A 30 -8.68 3.09 -8.31
C HIS A 30 -7.28 2.71 -8.76
N LEU A 31 -6.25 2.99 -7.94
CA LEU A 31 -4.86 2.58 -8.21
C LEU A 31 -4.72 1.05 -8.38
N LEU A 32 -5.43 0.28 -7.54
CA LEU A 32 -5.46 -1.19 -7.59
C LEU A 32 -6.42 -1.76 -8.64
N ARG A 33 -7.08 -0.89 -9.41
CA ARG A 33 -8.14 -1.21 -10.35
C ARG A 33 -9.19 -2.13 -9.71
N LEU A 34 -9.60 -1.80 -8.49
CA LEU A 34 -10.79 -2.35 -7.83
C LEU A 34 -12.05 -1.64 -8.33
N TYR A 35 -11.90 -0.40 -8.81
CA TYR A 35 -12.89 0.34 -9.57
C TYR A 35 -12.21 1.08 -10.72
N ASP A 36 -12.85 1.12 -11.88
CA ASP A 36 -12.37 1.91 -13.01
C ASP A 36 -12.74 3.39 -12.84
N VAL A 37 -11.92 4.27 -13.39
CA VAL A 37 -12.21 5.71 -13.43
C VAL A 37 -13.24 6.01 -14.51
N THR A 38 -14.15 6.94 -14.24
CA THR A 38 -15.15 7.40 -15.22
C THR A 38 -14.65 8.56 -16.08
N GLY A 39 -13.51 9.16 -15.74
CA GLY A 39 -12.87 10.23 -16.49
C GLY A 39 -11.44 10.47 -15.99
N GLY A 40 -10.56 10.94 -16.89
CA GLY A 40 -9.13 11.04 -16.62
C GLY A 40 -8.40 9.71 -16.82
N ALA A 41 -7.25 9.56 -16.17
CA ALA A 41 -6.40 8.36 -16.25
C ALA A 41 -5.67 8.14 -14.92
N VAL A 42 -5.42 6.88 -14.57
CA VAL A 42 -4.52 6.50 -13.47
C VAL A 42 -3.35 5.75 -14.07
N ARG A 43 -2.13 6.18 -13.78
CA ARG A 43 -0.92 5.64 -14.40
C ARG A 43 0.06 5.11 -13.36
N VAL A 44 0.63 3.95 -13.64
CA VAL A 44 1.72 3.33 -12.88
C VAL A 44 2.88 3.12 -13.86
N ASP A 45 4.06 3.65 -13.52
CA ASP A 45 5.24 3.67 -14.40
C ASP A 45 4.96 4.21 -15.81
N GLY A 46 4.06 5.19 -15.91
CA GLY A 46 3.67 5.82 -17.18
C GLY A 46 2.61 5.07 -17.99
N HIS A 47 2.25 3.84 -17.59
CA HIS A 47 1.20 3.04 -18.24
C HIS A 47 -0.16 3.25 -17.58
N ASP A 48 -1.23 3.41 -18.36
CA ASP A 48 -2.59 3.44 -17.82
C ASP A 48 -2.95 2.08 -17.22
N VAL A 49 -3.50 2.07 -16.02
CA VAL A 49 -3.91 0.85 -15.32
C VAL A 49 -4.99 0.06 -16.08
N LEU A 50 -5.75 0.72 -16.97
CA LEU A 50 -6.74 0.09 -17.84
C LEU A 50 -6.10 -0.72 -18.98
N ASP A 51 -4.91 -0.31 -19.45
CA ASP A 51 -4.17 -0.95 -20.54
C ASP A 51 -3.25 -2.10 -20.08
N VAL A 52 -3.02 -2.21 -18.76
CA VAL A 52 -2.17 -3.25 -18.17
C VAL A 52 -3.01 -4.46 -17.77
N ARG A 53 -2.46 -5.67 -17.92
CA ARG A 53 -3.11 -6.89 -17.41
C ARG A 53 -3.22 -6.79 -15.89
N LEU A 54 -4.42 -7.08 -15.36
CA LEU A 54 -4.71 -6.91 -13.93
C LEU A 54 -3.76 -7.70 -13.01
N ALA A 55 -3.33 -8.90 -13.44
CA ALA A 55 -2.38 -9.72 -12.69
C ALA A 55 -1.00 -9.05 -12.58
N ASP A 56 -0.50 -8.46 -13.68
CA ASP A 56 0.80 -7.79 -13.69
C ASP A 56 0.76 -6.53 -12.81
N LEU A 57 -0.29 -5.70 -12.97
CA LEU A 57 -0.52 -4.50 -12.16
C LEU A 57 -0.54 -4.81 -10.66
N ARG A 58 -1.27 -5.85 -10.26
CA ARG A 58 -1.37 -6.22 -8.84
C ARG A 58 -0.13 -6.91 -8.31
N SER A 59 0.68 -7.53 -9.18
CA SER A 59 1.96 -8.12 -8.79
C SER A 59 3.05 -7.07 -8.53
N SER A 60 2.94 -5.88 -9.14
CA SER A 60 3.87 -4.77 -8.94
C SER A 60 3.53 -3.87 -7.75
N ILE A 61 2.33 -4.00 -7.18
CA ILE A 61 1.85 -3.16 -6.07
C ILE A 61 1.69 -3.99 -4.79
N GLY A 62 2.41 -3.61 -3.74
CA GLY A 62 2.13 -4.08 -2.38
C GLY A 62 0.97 -3.29 -1.77
N TYR A 63 -0.08 -3.98 -1.34
CA TYR A 63 -1.24 -3.35 -0.69
C TYR A 63 -1.46 -3.90 0.72
N VAL A 64 -1.59 -2.99 1.68
CA VAL A 64 -1.98 -3.30 3.07
C VAL A 64 -3.37 -2.71 3.29
N SER A 65 -4.35 -3.58 3.48
CA SER A 65 -5.73 -3.20 3.76
C SER A 65 -5.89 -2.66 5.18
N GLN A 66 -6.85 -1.76 5.37
CA GLN A 66 -7.25 -1.26 6.69
C GLN A 66 -7.77 -2.40 7.59
N ASP A 67 -8.51 -3.35 7.00
CA ASP A 67 -8.91 -4.60 7.64
C ASP A 67 -8.01 -5.73 7.14
N THR A 68 -7.27 -6.36 8.06
CA THR A 68 -6.38 -7.49 7.73
C THR A 68 -7.16 -8.79 7.70
N PHE A 69 -7.00 -9.57 6.64
CA PHE A 69 -7.54 -10.93 6.55
C PHE A 69 -6.46 -11.93 6.95
N LEU A 70 -6.77 -12.77 7.94
CA LEU A 70 -5.91 -13.89 8.36
C LEU A 70 -6.63 -15.20 8.05
N VAL A 71 -5.88 -16.15 7.51
CA VAL A 71 -6.33 -17.54 7.37
C VAL A 71 -5.97 -18.32 8.63
N ASP A 72 -6.76 -19.34 8.95
CA ASP A 72 -6.42 -20.26 10.02
C ASP A 72 -5.09 -20.97 9.71
N GLY A 73 -4.17 -20.95 10.68
CA GLY A 73 -2.80 -21.40 10.51
C GLY A 73 -1.77 -20.54 11.23
N THR A 74 -0.51 -20.85 10.99
CA THR A 74 0.64 -20.18 11.60
C THR A 74 0.89 -18.81 10.97
N ILE A 75 1.65 -17.97 11.68
CA ILE A 75 2.16 -16.68 11.16
C ILE A 75 2.93 -16.91 9.86
N ALA A 76 3.77 -17.95 9.79
CA ALA A 76 4.55 -18.26 8.60
C ALA A 76 3.71 -18.66 7.39
N GLU A 77 2.53 -19.26 7.61
CA GLU A 77 1.57 -19.60 6.56
C GLU A 77 0.84 -18.35 6.06
N ASN A 78 0.42 -17.47 6.98
CA ASN A 78 -0.18 -16.19 6.63
C ASN A 78 0.79 -15.27 5.85
N ILE A 79 2.07 -15.23 6.22
CA ILE A 79 3.09 -14.46 5.45
C ILE A 79 3.29 -15.07 4.06
N ARG A 80 3.31 -16.41 3.94
CA ARG A 80 3.49 -17.08 2.64
C ARG A 80 2.29 -16.92 1.73
N TYR A 81 1.10 -16.72 2.28
CA TYR A 81 -0.10 -16.45 1.48
C TYR A 81 0.08 -15.25 0.52
N GLY A 82 0.95 -14.29 0.84
CA GLY A 82 1.29 -13.17 -0.04
C GLY A 82 2.26 -13.51 -1.19
N ARG A 83 3.00 -14.62 -1.11
CA ARG A 83 3.90 -15.15 -2.15
C ARG A 83 4.09 -16.66 -2.03
N PHE A 84 3.37 -17.41 -2.84
CA PHE A 84 3.33 -18.88 -2.79
C PHE A 84 4.68 -19.57 -3.08
N ASP A 85 5.53 -18.98 -3.93
CA ASP A 85 6.79 -19.60 -4.40
C ASP A 85 8.05 -19.22 -3.60
N ALA A 86 7.90 -18.51 -2.48
CA ALA A 86 9.08 -18.04 -1.73
C ALA A 86 9.62 -19.12 -0.77
N ASN A 87 10.95 -19.27 -0.75
CA ASN A 87 11.64 -20.12 0.24
C ASN A 87 11.31 -19.65 1.66
N ARG A 88 10.80 -20.57 2.49
CA ARG A 88 10.28 -20.31 3.85
C ARG A 88 11.24 -19.49 4.72
N SER A 89 12.55 -19.77 4.66
CA SER A 89 13.53 -19.10 5.53
C SER A 89 13.79 -17.65 5.10
N ILE A 90 13.89 -17.39 3.80
CA ILE A 90 14.15 -16.05 3.26
C ILE A 90 12.90 -15.18 3.41
N LEU A 91 11.72 -15.73 3.14
CA LEU A 91 10.44 -15.03 3.25
C LEU A 91 10.20 -14.54 4.68
N LEU A 92 10.38 -15.39 5.71
CA LEU A 92 10.12 -15.00 7.09
C LEU A 92 11.06 -13.86 7.54
N GLU A 93 12.36 -13.98 7.29
CA GLU A 93 13.34 -12.95 7.65
C GLU A 93 13.09 -11.62 6.92
N SER A 94 12.87 -11.67 5.60
CA SER A 94 12.59 -10.47 4.81
C SER A 94 11.29 -9.79 5.22
N SER A 95 10.22 -10.56 5.47
CA SER A 95 8.93 -10.02 5.90
C SER A 95 8.99 -9.42 7.31
N LEU A 96 9.69 -10.06 8.26
CA LEU A 96 9.85 -9.52 9.62
C LEU A 96 10.61 -8.19 9.62
N ARG A 97 11.64 -8.06 8.77
CA ARG A 97 12.38 -6.80 8.59
C ARG A 97 11.54 -5.71 7.95
N ALA A 98 10.77 -6.04 6.92
CA ALA A 98 9.95 -5.06 6.19
C ALA A 98 8.78 -4.51 7.04
N VAL A 99 8.20 -5.33 7.91
CA VAL A 99 7.02 -4.95 8.72
C VAL A 99 7.43 -4.40 10.09
N ALA A 100 8.72 -4.25 10.37
CA ALA A 100 9.25 -3.83 11.68
C ALA A 100 8.76 -4.70 12.85
N ILE A 101 8.42 -5.98 12.63
CA ILE A 101 8.08 -6.95 13.70
C ILE A 101 9.36 -7.49 14.37
N THR A 102 10.38 -6.63 14.50
CA THR A 102 11.54 -6.91 15.34
C THR A 102 11.20 -6.40 16.74
N ARG A 103 11.38 -7.27 17.75
CA ARG A 103 11.04 -7.06 19.17
C ARG A 103 10.78 -5.59 19.52
N ASN A 104 9.56 -5.31 20.00
CA ASN A 104 9.18 -4.04 20.61
C ASN A 104 10.11 -3.70 21.79
N THR A 105 11.29 -3.16 21.50
CA THR A 105 12.13 -2.45 22.45
C THR A 105 11.86 -0.97 22.21
N ALA A 106 11.02 -0.43 23.08
CA ALA A 106 10.64 0.97 23.12
C ALA A 106 11.83 1.91 22.94
N SER A 107 11.77 2.76 21.92
CA SER A 107 12.36 4.10 21.97
C SER A 107 11.62 5.02 20.99
N GLU A 108 10.40 5.40 21.36
CA GLU A 108 9.76 6.58 20.81
C GLU A 108 10.59 7.80 21.22
N ARG A 109 11.20 8.49 20.26
CA ARG A 109 11.57 9.90 20.39
C ARG A 109 11.74 10.53 19.01
N SER A 110 11.01 11.63 18.84
CA SER A 110 11.28 12.76 17.93
C SER A 110 10.72 12.68 16.51
N CYS A 111 9.55 13.30 16.31
CA CYS A 111 9.39 14.55 15.53
C CYS A 111 7.96 14.67 14.98
N VAL A 112 7.10 15.38 15.72
CA VAL A 112 6.00 16.13 15.12
C VAL A 112 6.27 17.58 15.47
N SER A 113 6.82 18.34 14.53
CA SER A 113 6.84 19.79 14.62
C SER A 113 5.49 20.30 14.15
N GLU A 114 4.72 20.83 15.10
CA GLU A 114 3.56 21.67 14.86
C GLU A 114 3.96 22.88 14.01
N THR A 115 3.13 23.22 13.04
CA THR A 115 3.00 24.60 12.56
C THR A 115 1.51 24.82 12.31
N GLN A 116 0.83 25.26 13.37
CA GLN A 116 -0.33 26.12 13.25
C GLN A 116 0.16 27.51 12.87
N ASP A 117 -0.63 28.21 12.04
CA ASP A 117 -0.66 29.64 11.66
C ASP A 117 -0.81 29.70 10.12
N LEU A 118 -1.89 30.20 9.52
CA LEU A 118 -2.91 31.20 9.86
C LEU A 118 -4.23 30.91 9.12
#